data_AF-X1GVF3-F1
#
_entry.id   AF-X1GVF3-F1
#
_cell.length_a   1.000
_cell.length_b   1.000
_cell.length_c   1.000
_cell.angle_alpha   90.00
_cell.angle_beta   90.00
_cell.angle_gamma   90.00
#
_symmetry.space_group_name_H-M   'P 1'
#
loop_
_entity.id
_entity.type
_entity.pdbx_description
1 polymer ?
#
loop_
_entity_poly.entity_id
_entity_poly.type
_entity_poly.pdbx_seq_one_letter_code
_entity_poly.pdbx_strand_id
1 'polypeptide(L)' 'LKLIASDKTWVKILSEDKIIFEGILFEGEEFFWETDQTLEIITEYPTKIETYYDDESIEISKGTIDNYLLKYNFNPAQNI' A
#
# COMPACT_ATOMS: atom_id res chain seq x y z
N LEU A 1 -0.04 -9.45 -0.93
CA LEU A 1 0.53 -8.11 -0.68
C LEU A 1 0.86 -7.98 0.80
N LYS A 2 2.10 -7.68 1.13
CA LYS A 2 2.57 -7.34 2.48
C LYS A 2 2.95 -5.87 2.51
N LEU A 3 2.47 -5.14 3.51
CA LEU A 3 2.88 -3.77 3.84
C LEU A 3 3.61 -3.79 5.18
N ILE A 4 4.73 -3.08 5.27
CA ILE A 4 5.48 -2.88 6.52
C ILE A 4 5.68 -1.39 6.71
N ALA A 5 5.23 -0.85 7.84
CA ALA A 5 5.44 0.56 8.13
C ALA A 5 6.87 0.79 8.67
N SER A 6 7.60 1.71 8.05
CA SER A 6 8.92 2.14 8.50
C SER A 6 8.88 3.27 9.53
N ASP A 7 7.72 3.93 9.67
CA ASP A 7 7.40 4.93 10.71
C ASP A 7 5.87 5.03 10.82
N LYS A 8 5.37 5.77 11.82
CA LYS A 8 3.95 6.07 11.97
C LYS A 8 3.40 6.72 10.69
N THR A 9 2.39 6.10 10.10
CA THR A 9 1.80 6.54 8.83
C THR A 9 0.33 6.15 8.71
N TRP A 10 -0.44 6.97 8.01
CA TRP A 10 -1.81 6.64 7.63
C TRP A 10 -1.83 5.84 6.31
N VAL A 11 -2.65 4.80 6.27
CA VAL A 11 -2.86 3.97 5.08
C VAL A 11 -4.34 3.71 4.89
N LYS A 12 -4.79 3.86 3.65
CA LYS A 12 -6.12 3.46 3.18
C LYS A 12 -5.96 2.49 2.01
N ILE A 13 -6.72 1.41 2.03
CA ILE A 13 -6.73 0.40 0.97
C ILE A 13 -8.15 0.21 0.46
N LEU A 14 -8.29 0.24 -0.87
CA LEU A 14 -9.54 -0.05 -1.55
C LEU A 14 -9.39 -1.30 -2.43
N SER A 15 -10.49 -2.05 -2.57
CA SER A 15 -10.70 -3.04 -3.62
C SER A 15 -12.02 -2.70 -4.32
N GLU A 16 -12.01 -2.60 -5.65
CA GLU A 16 -13.21 -2.26 -6.44
C GLU A 16 -13.97 -1.02 -5.90
N ASP A 17 -13.24 0.07 -5.65
CA ASP A 17 -13.74 1.34 -5.07
C ASP A 17 -14.34 1.24 -3.64
N LYS A 18 -14.22 0.09 -2.98
CA LYS A 18 -14.66 -0.10 -1.58
C LYS A 18 -13.47 -0.07 -0.65
N ILE A 19 -13.57 0.70 0.43
CA ILE A 19 -12.57 0.73 1.49
C ILE A 19 -12.59 -0.62 2.21
N ILE A 20 -11.50 -1.37 2.12
CA ILE A 20 -11.30 -2.63 2.85
C ILE A 20 -10.43 -2.44 4.09
N PHE A 21 -9.69 -1.33 4.15
CA PHE A 21 -8.91 -0.93 5.31
C PHE A 21 -8.65 0.57 5.32
N GLU A 22 -8.70 1.18 6.50
CA GLU A 22 -8.27 2.56 6.74
C GLU A 22 -7.81 2.67 8.19
N GLY A 23 -6.56 3.10 8.39
CA GLY A 23 -5.98 3.14 9.72
C GLY A 23 -4.60 3.79 9.76
N ILE A 24 -4.06 3.87 10.98
CA ILE A 24 -2.67 4.26 11.24
C ILE A 24 -1.89 2.98 11.46
N LEU A 25 -0.77 2.83 10.76
CA LEU A 25 0.25 1.84 11.05
C LEU A 25 1.38 2.48 11.86
N PHE A 26 1.91 1.75 12.81
CA PHE A 26 3.09 2.11 13.60
C PHE A 26 4.34 1.41 13.08
N GLU A 27 5.52 1.94 13.42
CA GLU A 27 6.81 1.39 13.00
C GLU A 27 6.91 -0.12 13.29
N GLY A 28 7.26 -0.90 12.26
CA GLY A 28 7.38 -2.35 12.32
C GLY A 28 6.05 -3.12 12.26
N GLU A 29 4.90 -2.44 12.24
CA GLU A 29 3.62 -3.11 12.03
C GLU A 29 3.54 -3.64 10.59
N GLU A 30 3.12 -4.90 10.50
CA GLU A 30 2.94 -5.60 9.25
C GLU A 30 1.45 -5.81 8.97
N PHE A 31 1.06 -5.62 7.72
CA PHE A 31 -0.28 -5.92 7.25
C PHE A 31 -0.21 -6.78 5.99
N PHE A 32 -1.02 -7.84 5.96
CA PHE A 32 -1.00 -8.82 4.89
C PHE A 32 -2.39 -8.99 4.28
N TRP A 33 -2.44 -8.99 2.95
CA TRP A 33 -3.60 -9.39 2.17
C TRP A 33 -3.22 -10.49 1.20
N GLU A 34 -3.91 -11.62 1.32
CA GLU A 34 -4.00 -12.60 0.24
C GLU A 34 -5.12 -12.16 -0.70
N THR A 35 -4.76 -11.74 -1.91
CA THR A 35 -5.75 -11.28 -2.89
C THR A 35 -5.25 -11.49 -4.31
N ASP A 36 -6.17 -11.90 -5.18
CA ASP A 36 -6.04 -11.95 -6.63
C ASP A 36 -6.63 -10.69 -7.30
N GLN A 37 -7.19 -9.77 -6.52
CA GLN A 37 -7.79 -8.54 -7.00
C GLN A 37 -6.79 -7.38 -7.02
N THR A 38 -7.07 -6.39 -7.87
CA THR A 38 -6.34 -5.12 -7.85
C THR A 38 -6.70 -4.35 -6.58
N LEU A 39 -5.69 -3.88 -5.85
CA LEU A 39 -5.84 -3.02 -4.69
C LEU A 39 -5.37 -1.62 -5.00
N GLU A 40 -6.06 -0.63 -4.46
CA GLU A 40 -5.62 0.75 -4.45
C GLU A 40 -5.11 1.10 -3.06
N ILE A 41 -3.82 1.43 -2.96
CA ILE A 41 -3.16 1.81 -1.72
C ILE A 41 -2.95 3.32 -1.73
N ILE A 42 -3.47 4.00 -0.72
CA ILE A 42 -3.32 5.43 -0.53
C ILE A 42 -2.58 5.68 0.79
N THR A 43 -1.54 6.50 0.76
CA THR A 43 -0.74 6.84 1.95
C THR A 43 -0.12 8.23 1.82
N GLU A 44 0.57 8.68 2.86
CA GLU A 44 1.22 9.98 2.90
C GLU A 44 2.51 10.01 2.05
N TYR A 45 2.85 11.20 1.52
CA TYR A 45 4.16 11.47 0.93
C TYR A 45 5.07 12.20 1.93
N PRO A 46 6.37 11.84 2.05
CA PRO A 46 7.03 10.69 1.44
C PRO A 46 6.49 9.36 1.96
N THR A 47 6.56 8.30 1.15
CA THR A 47 6.09 6.96 1.59
C THR A 47 6.87 6.49 2.81
N LYS A 48 6.13 5.99 3.81
CA LYS A 48 6.64 5.37 5.03
C LYS A 48 6.22 3.90 5.13
N ILE A 49 5.86 3.31 4.00
CA ILE A 49 5.53 1.89 3.89
C ILE A 49 6.44 1.24 2.86
N GLU A 50 6.97 0.09 3.24
CA GLU A 50 7.63 -0.86 2.37
C GLU A 50 6.58 -1.88 1.91
N THR A 51 6.62 -2.27 0.64
CA THR A 51 5.62 -3.19 0.08
C THR A 51 6.27 -4.37 -0.59
N TYR A 52 5.66 -5.54 -0.40
CA TYR A 52 6.14 -6.79 -0.94
C TYR A 52 5.00 -7.64 -1.50
N TYR A 53 5.30 -8.42 -2.53
CA TYR A 53 4.41 -9.43 -3.08
C TYR A 53 5.25 -10.64 -3.48
N ASP A 54 4.84 -11.84 -3.07
CA ASP A 54 5.61 -13.07 -3.25
C ASP A 54 7.10 -12.94 -2.85
N ASP A 55 7.34 -12.30 -1.70
CA ASP A 55 8.66 -11.97 -1.13
C ASP A 55 9.54 -11.01 -1.95
N GLU A 56 9.04 -10.49 -3.07
CA GLU A 56 9.70 -9.46 -3.86
C GLU A 56 9.24 -8.05 -3.46
N SER A 57 10.17 -7.09 -3.41
CA SER A 57 9.84 -5.71 -3.08
C SER A 57 9.21 -4.99 -4.27
N ILE A 58 8.10 -4.29 -4.02
CA ILE A 58 7.39 -3.46 -4.99
C ILE A 58 7.59 -1.99 -4.64
N GLU A 59 7.95 -1.18 -5.63
CA GLU A 59 8.08 0.27 -5.47
C GLU A 59 6.74 0.97 -5.73
N ILE A 60 6.17 1.59 -4.69
CA ILE A 60 4.85 2.25 -4.74
C ILE A 60 4.91 3.78 -4.76
N SER A 61 6.10 4.36 -4.71
CA SER A 61 6.38 5.80 -4.68
C SER A 61 6.08 6.55 -5.99
N LYS A 62 5.53 5.88 -7.01
CA LYS A 62 5.38 6.44 -8.37
C LYS A 62 4.03 7.11 -8.67
N GLY A 63 3.02 6.98 -7.81
CA GLY A 63 1.71 7.61 -8.04
C GLY A 63 1.45 8.72 -7.05
N THR A 64 1.56 9.98 -7.48
CA THR A 64 1.19 11.15 -6.66
C THR A 64 -0.24 11.58 -7.00
N ILE A 65 -1.15 11.59 -6.03
CA ILE A 65 -2.45 12.28 -6.19
C ILE A 65 -2.23 13.79 -6.09
N ASP A 66 -1.41 14.21 -5.12
CA ASP A 66 -1.01 15.60 -4.83
C ASP A 66 0.23 15.60 -3.90
N ASN A 67 0.74 16.77 -3.50
CA ASN A 67 1.98 16.95 -2.71
C ASN A 67 2.01 16.23 -1.34
N TYR A 68 0.87 15.74 -0.84
CA TYR A 68 0.74 15.13 0.48
C TYR A 68 0.33 13.66 0.45
N LEU A 69 -0.24 13.18 -0.67
CA LEU A 69 -0.82 11.84 -0.78
C LEU A 69 -0.31 11.11 -2.01
N LEU A 70 0.13 9.88 -1.78
CA LEU A 70 0.44 8.91 -2.79
C LEU A 70 -0.75 7.98 -2.99
N LYS A 71 -0.94 7.53 -4.23
CA LYS A 71 -1.86 6.46 -4.62
C LYS A 71 -1.16 5.50 -5.55
N TYR A 72 -1.20 4.24 -5.19
CA TYR A 72 -0.62 3.15 -5.95
C TYR A 72 -1.68 2.10 -6.24
N ASN A 73 -1.79 1.68 -7.50
CA ASN A 73 -2.65 0.58 -7.90
C ASN A 73 -1.81 -0.69 -7.97
N PHE A 74 -1.95 -1.52 -6.96
CA PHE A 74 -1.36 -2.85 -6.90
C PHE A 74 -2.21 -3.82 -7.74
N ASN A 75 -1.63 -4.39 -8.79
CA ASN A 75 -2.27 -5.42 -9.60
C ASN A 75 -1.47 -6.74 -9.48
N PRO A 76 -2.05 -7.79 -8.88
CA PRO A 76 -1.40 -9.10 -8.77
C PRO A 76 -0.94 -9.64 -10.13
N ALA A 77 -1.75 -9.52 -11.17
CA ALA A 77 -1.45 -10.11 -12.49
C ALA A 77 -0.30 -9.43 -13.25
N GLN A 78 0.12 -8.24 -12.83
CA GLN A 78 1.24 -7.50 -13.44
C GLN A 78 2.51 -7.52 -12.61
N ASN A 79 2.42 -8.00 -11.36
CA ASN A 79 3.54 -8.08 -10.43
C ASN A 79 3.94 -9.55 -10.15
N ILE A 80 3.68 -10.44 -11.12
CA ILE A 80 4.17 -11.84 -11.21
C ILE A 80 5.15 -11.91 -12.38
#